data_AF-A0A382EQ99-F1
#
_entry.id   AF-A0A382EQ99-F1
#
_cell.length_a   1.000
_cell.length_b   1.000
_cell.length_c   1.000
_cell.angle_alpha   90.00
_cell.angle_beta   90.00
_cell.angle_gamma   90.00
#
_symmetry.space_group_name_H-M   'P 1'
#
loop_
_entity.id
_entity.type
_entity.pdbx_description
1 polymer ?
#
loop_
_entity_poly.entity_id
_entity_poly.type
_entity_poly.pdbx_seq_one_letter_code
_entity_poly.pdbx_strand_id
1 'polypeptide(L)' 'MKLITEMYDDFEVLSEGKNGKDLKIKGVFMQAETKNRNGRIYPYGILTKEVTRYNKELVQKKRAFGELGHPEGPTVN' A
#
# COMPACT_ATOMS: atom_id res chain seq x y z
N MET A 1 9.64 -15.78 19.85
CA MET A 1 9.58 -15.60 18.38
C MET A 1 8.38 -14.69 18.11
N LYS A 2 8.60 -13.41 17.78
CA LYS A 2 7.49 -12.44 17.64
C LYS A 2 6.91 -12.56 16.24
N LEU A 3 5.83 -13.33 16.16
CA LEU A 3 4.97 -13.47 14.98
C LEU A 3 4.32 -12.12 14.70
N ILE A 4 4.15 -11.83 13.41
CA ILE A 4 3.65 -10.58 12.83
C ILE A 4 2.41 -10.11 13.62
N THR A 5 2.47 -8.89 14.15
CA THR A 5 1.35 -8.27 14.88
C THR A 5 0.57 -7.40 13.91
N GLU A 6 -0.70 -7.72 13.72
CA GLU A 6 -1.64 -6.87 12.98
C GLU A 6 -1.85 -5.59 13.79
N MET A 7 -1.44 -4.45 13.23
CA MET A 7 -1.66 -3.14 13.84
C MET A 7 -2.80 -2.47 13.09
N TYR A 8 -3.90 -2.20 13.81
CA TYR A 8 -4.94 -1.30 13.34
C TYR A 8 -4.46 0.13 13.57
N ASP A 9 -4.00 0.80 12.52
CA ASP A 9 -3.90 2.26 12.55
C ASP A 9 -5.34 2.83 12.44
N ASP A 10 -5.63 3.96 13.11
CA ASP A 10 -6.91 4.66 12.93
C ASP A 10 -6.98 5.20 11.49
N PHE A 11 -7.74 4.53 10.62
CA PHE A 11 -8.01 4.99 9.27
C PHE A 11 -9.46 5.46 9.14
N GLU A 12 -9.65 6.58 8.46
CA GLU A 12 -10.97 7.09 8.15
C GLU A 12 -11.55 6.29 6.97
N VAL A 13 -12.67 5.60 7.23
CA VAL A 13 -13.44 4.93 6.17
C VAL A 13 -14.30 5.99 5.48
N LEU A 14 -13.86 6.42 4.31
CA LEU A 14 -14.60 7.39 3.50
C LEU A 14 -15.68 6.67 2.68
N SER A 15 -16.93 7.06 2.91
CA SER A 15 -18.12 6.60 2.21
C SER A 15 -18.67 7.73 1.34
N GLU A 16 -18.55 7.61 0.01
CA GLU A 16 -19.26 8.48 -0.94
C GLU A 16 -20.42 7.71 -1.55
N GLY A 17 -21.64 7.91 -1.04
CA GLY A 17 -22.85 7.49 -1.76
C GLY A 17 -24.06 7.23 -0.87
N LYS A 18 -25.22 7.75 -1.30
CA LYS A 18 -26.53 7.47 -0.67
C LYS A 18 -26.98 5.99 -0.80
N ASN A 19 -26.28 5.17 -1.58
CA ASN A 19 -26.66 3.79 -1.96
C ASN A 19 -25.49 2.76 -1.92
N GLY A 20 -24.46 3.00 -1.09
CA GLY A 20 -23.49 1.99 -0.61
C GLY A 20 -22.84 1.05 -1.64
N LYS A 21 -22.00 1.55 -2.56
CA LYS A 21 -21.26 0.64 -3.47
C LYS A 21 -19.76 0.89 -3.66
N ASP A 22 -19.20 2.00 -3.20
CA ASP A 22 -17.76 2.25 -3.36
C ASP A 22 -17.06 2.37 -2.00
N LEU A 23 -16.50 1.26 -1.51
CA LEU A 23 -15.62 1.26 -0.34
C LEU A 23 -14.20 1.65 -0.79
N LYS A 24 -13.65 2.71 -0.20
CA LYS A 24 -12.31 3.22 -0.56
C LYS A 24 -11.45 3.34 0.68
N ILE A 25 -10.20 2.89 0.58
CA ILE A 25 -9.16 3.11 1.59
C ILE A 25 -8.25 4.23 1.06
N LYS A 26 -8.06 5.29 1.86
CA LYS A 26 -7.17 6.40 1.55
C LYS A 26 -6.22 6.61 2.71
N GLY A 27 -4.93 6.73 2.40
CA GLY A 27 -3.90 6.95 3.40
C GLY A 27 -2.51 6.94 2.80
N VAL A 28 -1.51 7.01 3.67
CA VAL A 28 -0.10 6.92 3.29
C VAL A 28 0.26 5.45 3.11
N PHE A 29 0.55 5.03 1.88
CA PHE A 29 0.91 3.63 1.60
C PHE A 29 2.43 3.40 1.69
N MET A 30 3.25 4.41 1.42
CA MET A 30 4.71 4.35 1.50
C MET A 30 5.29 5.69 1.98
N GLN A 31 6.40 5.64 2.71
CA GLN A 31 7.12 6.81 3.21
C GLN A 31 8.61 6.73 2.84
N ALA A 32 9.19 7.86 2.43
CA ALA A 32 10.62 8.01 2.19
C ALA A 32 11.33 8.67 3.38
N GLU A 33 12.66 8.53 3.45
CA GLU A 33 13.55 9.20 4.41
C GLU A 33 13.21 8.95 5.89
N THR A 34 12.36 7.95 6.17
CA THR A 34 11.91 7.59 7.51
C THR A 34 12.21 6.13 7.76
N LYS A 35 12.71 5.80 8.96
CA LYS A 35 12.96 4.42 9.37
C LYS A 35 11.63 3.71 9.59
N ASN A 36 11.36 2.68 8.80
CA ASN A 36 10.15 1.88 8.93
C ASN A 36 10.21 0.91 10.12
N ARG A 37 9.10 0.20 10.40
CA ARG A 37 9.02 -0.79 11.49
C ARG A 37 10.01 -1.96 11.34
N ASN A 38 10.47 -2.24 10.11
CA ASN A 38 11.50 -3.24 9.80
C ASN A 38 12.93 -2.68 9.86
N GLY A 39 13.11 -1.43 10.31
CA GLY A 39 14.41 -0.78 10.48
C GLY A 39 15.07 -0.28 9.20
N ARG A 40 14.39 -0.32 8.05
CA ARG A 40 14.89 0.13 6.75
C ARG A 40 14.51 1.59 6.50
N ILE A 41 15.37 2.31 5.80
CA ILE A 41 15.09 3.66 5.28
C ILE A 41 15.08 3.56 3.76
N TYR A 42 14.03 4.08 3.12
CA TYR A 42 13.93 4.15 1.67
C TYR A 42 14.30 5.56 1.20
N PRO A 43 15.42 5.74 0.47
CA PRO A 43 15.80 7.03 -0.08
C PRO A 43 14.75 7.56 -1.06
N TYR A 44 14.47 8.85 -1.00
CA TYR A 44 13.41 9.52 -1.75
C TYR A 44 13.57 9.33 -3.27
N GLY A 45 14.78 9.48 -3.80
CA GLY A 45 15.04 9.30 -5.23
C GLY A 45 14.76 7.89 -5.73
N ILE A 46 15.09 6.87 -4.93
CA ILE A 46 14.84 5.47 -5.26
C ILE A 46 13.34 5.18 -5.17
N LEU A 47 12.70 5.58 -4.07
CA LEU A 47 11.27 5.33 -3.87
C LEU A 47 10.43 6.02 -4.97
N THR A 48 10.77 7.26 -5.31
CA THR A 48 10.08 8.02 -6.37
C THR A 48 10.18 7.34 -7.73
N LYS A 49 11.38 6.84 -8.09
CA LYS A 49 11.59 6.10 -9.34
C LYS A 49 10.70 4.86 -9.42
N GLU A 50 10.67 4.06 -8.34
CA GLU A 50 9.93 2.81 -8.30
C GLU A 50 8.42 3.04 -8.26
N VAL A 51 7.93 4.03 -7.52
CA VAL A 51 6.51 4.43 -7.50
C VAL A 51 6.07 4.92 -8.88
N THR A 52 6.90 5.70 -9.57
CA THR A 52 6.62 6.18 -10.93
C THR A 52 6.50 5.00 -11.91
N ARG A 53 7.42 4.03 -11.82
CA ARG A 53 7.37 2.81 -12.63
C ARG A 53 6.09 2.02 -12.34
N TYR A 54 5.78 1.79 -11.07
CA TYR A 54 4.57 1.07 -10.64
C TYR A 54 3.28 1.74 -11.14
N ASN A 55 3.19 3.07 -11.05
CA ASN A 55 2.04 3.82 -11.53
C ASN A 55 1.83 3.63 -13.04
N LYS A 56 2.90 3.73 -13.83
CA LYS A 56 2.86 3.54 -15.29
C LYS A 56 2.52 2.10 -15.70
N GLU A 57 3.09 1.12 -15.00
CA GLU A 57 2.99 -0.29 -15.40
C GLU A 57 1.71 -0.96 -14.90
N LEU A 58 1.20 -0.58 -13.74
CA LEU A 58 0.11 -1.28 -13.06
C LEU A 58 -1.11 -0.40 -12.83
N VAL A 59 -0.96 0.77 -12.19
CA VAL A 59 -2.11 1.61 -11.83
C VAL A 59 -2.82 2.14 -13.08
N GLN A 60 -2.09 2.78 -14.00
CA GLN A 60 -2.65 3.32 -15.24
C GLN A 60 -3.25 2.23 -16.14
N LYS A 61 -2.70 1.01 -16.07
CA LYS A 61 -3.22 -0.15 -16.80
C LYS A 61 -4.37 -0.86 -16.09
N LYS A 62 -4.84 -0.36 -14.94
CA LYS A 62 -5.89 -0.98 -14.10
C LYS A 62 -5.55 -2.41 -13.66
N ARG A 63 -4.28 -2.68 -13.38
CA ARG A 63 -3.74 -3.98 -12.93
C ARG A 63 -3.06 -3.92 -11.56
N ALA A 64 -3.20 -2.81 -10.84
CA ALA A 64 -2.71 -2.66 -9.47
C ALA A 64 -3.68 -3.34 -8.47
N PHE A 65 -3.80 -4.66 -8.57
CA PHE A 65 -4.55 -5.47 -7.61
C PHE A 65 -3.72 -5.67 -6.35
N GLY A 66 -4.39 -5.95 -5.24
CA GLY A 66 -3.77 -6.31 -3.96
C GLY A 66 -4.45 -7.52 -3.35
N GLU A 67 -3.77 -8.20 -2.45
CA GLU A 67 -4.28 -9.35 -1.73
C GLU A 67 -4.48 -9.01 -0.24
N LEU A 68 -5.38 -9.74 0.41
CA LEU A 68 -5.52 -9.70 1.86
C LEU A 68 -4.55 -10.71 2.48
N GLY A 69 -3.52 -10.21 3.17
CA GLY A 69 -2.49 -11.04 3.81
C GLY A 69 -1.11 -10.87 3.17
N HIS A 70 -0.09 -11.55 3.73
CA HIS A 70 1.26 -11.53 3.17
C HIS A 70 1.45 -12.72 2.22
N PRO A 71 1.63 -12.49 0.91
CA PRO A 71 1.90 -13.58 -0.03
C PRO A 71 3.30 -14.15 0.17
N GLU A 72 3.50 -15.43 -0.14
CA GLU A 72 4.85 -16.03 -0.16
C GLU A 72 5.70 -15.54 -1.33
N GLY A 73 5.08 -14.92 -2.34
CA GLY A 73 5.74 -14.47 -3.57
C GLY A 73 5.33 -13.06 -4.01
N PRO A 74 6.04 -12.51 -5.02
CA PRO A 74 5.82 -11.14 -5.49
C PRO A 74 4.62 -10.97 -6.44
N THR A 75 3.95 -12.07 -6.81
CA THR A 75 2.83 -12.08 -7.75
C THR A 75 1.49 -12.07 -7.02
N VAL A 76 0.56 -11.25 -7.52
CA VAL A 76 -0.85 -11.27 -7.11
C VAL A 76 -1.57 -12.34 -7.95
N ASN A 77 -2.35 -13.19 -7.29
CA ASN A 77 -3.13 -14.28 -7.88
C ASN A 77 -4.42 -13.81 -8.55
#